data_AF-A0A822B3D6-F1
#
_entry.id   AF-A0A822B3D6-F1
#
_cell.length_a   1.000
_cell.length_b   1.000
_cell.length_c   1.000
_cell.angle_alpha   90.00
_cell.angle_beta   90.00
_cell.angle_gamma   90.00
#
_symmetry.space_group_name_H-M   'P 1'
#
loop_
_entity.id
_entity.type
_entity.pdbx_description
1 polymer ?
#
loop_
_entity_poly.entity_id
_entity_poly.type
_entity_poly.pdbx_seq_one_letter_code
_entity_poly.pdbx_strand_id
1 'polypeptide(L)' 'MIQKFRLVPDGDLLKLKAQPPVEDGSLSPIQSFLQLERYNGIQLIQTIHENLASLSKVIRGISLITNEVQEYAKDLLQNE' A
#
# COMPACT_ATOMS: atom_id res chain seq x y z
N MET A 1 -16.18 -21.00 -13.76
CA MET A 1 -14.70 -20.99 -13.69
C MET A 1 -14.31 -19.82 -12.79
N ILE A 2 -14.09 -20.06 -11.50
CA ILE A 2 -13.76 -19.00 -10.53
C ILE A 2 -12.27 -18.71 -10.68
N GLN A 3 -11.88 -17.51 -11.12
CA GLN A 3 -10.49 -17.09 -11.11
C GLN A 3 -9.95 -17.23 -9.69
N LYS A 4 -8.95 -18.09 -9.52
CA LYS A 4 -8.31 -18.36 -8.23
C LYS A 4 -7.60 -17.08 -7.80
N PHE A 5 -8.16 -16.35 -6.83
CA PHE A 5 -7.52 -15.19 -6.21
C PHE A 5 -6.22 -15.65 -5.55
N ARG A 6 -5.10 -15.47 -6.26
CA ARG A 6 -3.78 -15.82 -5.76
C ARG A 6 -3.43 -14.82 -4.64
N LEU A 7 -3.33 -15.32 -3.41
CA LEU A 7 -2.73 -14.60 -2.31
C LEU A 7 -1.26 -14.33 -2.67
N VAL A 8 -0.87 -13.05 -2.64
CA VAL A 8 0.51 -12.64 -2.92
C VAL A 8 1.27 -12.68 -1.59
N PRO A 9 2.43 -13.34 -1.51
CA PRO A 9 3.25 -13.35 -0.29
C PRO A 9 3.71 -11.95 0.11
N ASP A 10 3.89 -11.71 1.40
CA ASP A 10 4.16 -10.38 1.97
C ASP A 10 5.37 -9.65 1.35
N GLY A 11 6.45 -10.38 1.05
CA GLY A 11 7.66 -9.80 0.43
C GLY A 11 7.47 -9.35 -1.02
N ASP A 12 6.51 -9.93 -1.72
CA ASP A 12 6.18 -9.59 -3.11
C ASP A 12 5.18 -8.44 -3.18
N LEU A 13 4.38 -8.22 -2.13
CA LEU A 13 3.43 -7.10 -2.05
C LEU A 13 4.15 -5.75 -2.18
N LEU A 14 5.34 -5.60 -1.60
CA LEU A 14 6.11 -4.35 -1.63
C LEU A 14 6.67 -4.01 -3.02
N LYS A 15 6.84 -5.01 -3.89
CA LYS A 15 7.39 -4.84 -5.24
C LYS A 15 6.33 -4.94 -6.32
N LEU A 16 5.09 -5.24 -5.93
CA LEU A 16 4.00 -5.48 -6.85
C LEU A 16 3.56 -4.16 -7.49
N LYS A 17 3.81 -4.02 -8.79
CA LYS A 17 3.20 -2.96 -9.60
C LYS A 17 1.76 -3.34 -9.91
N ALA A 18 0.87 -3.18 -8.93
CA ALA A 18 -0.56 -3.35 -9.14
C ALA A 18 -1.06 -2.25 -10.09
N GLN A 19 -1.73 -2.63 -11.17
CA GLN A 19 -2.39 -1.67 -12.05
C GLN A 19 -3.81 -1.42 -11.54
N PRO A 20 -4.33 -0.19 -11.67
CA PRO A 20 -5.71 0.09 -11.33
C PRO A 20 -6.63 -0.83 -12.15
N PRO A 21 -7.63 -1.45 -11.51
CA PRO A 21 -8.58 -2.30 -12.23
C PRO A 21 -9.33 -1.47 -13.27
N VAL A 22 -9.40 -1.99 -14.50
CA VAL A 22 -10.26 -1.43 -15.54
C VAL A 22 -11.66 -1.98 -15.32
N GLU A 23 -12.63 -1.08 -15.23
CA GLU A 23 -14.06 -1.41 -15.19
C GLU A 23 -14.47 -2.00 -16.55
N ASP A 24 -14.27 -3.29 -16.72
CA ASP A 24 -14.77 -4.01 -17.89
C ASP A 24 -16.11 -4.64 -17.53
N GLY A 25 -17.18 -4.29 -18.26
CA GLY A 25 -18.56 -4.75 -18.00
C GLY A 25 -18.77 -6.26 -18.14
N SER A 26 -17.68 -7.01 -18.37
CA SER A 26 -17.59 -8.46 -18.47
C SER A 26 -17.49 -9.15 -17.10
N LEU A 27 -17.12 -8.43 -16.03
CA LEU A 27 -16.96 -8.98 -14.68
C LEU A 27 -18.27 -8.92 -13.88
N SER A 28 -18.50 -9.91 -13.02
CA SER A 28 -19.62 -9.84 -12.08
C SER A 28 -19.35 -8.73 -11.04
N PRO A 29 -20.39 -8.06 -10.50
CA PRO A 29 -20.20 -6.96 -9.54
C PRO A 29 -19.32 -7.31 -8.34
N ILE A 30 -19.41 -8.56 -7.86
CA ILE A 30 -18.60 -9.07 -6.74
C ILE A 30 -17.12 -9.20 -7.15
N GLN A 31 -16.85 -9.62 -8.40
CA GLN A 31 -15.49 -9.76 -8.90
C GLN A 31 -14.82 -8.38 -9.10
N SER A 32 -15.56 -7.41 -9.65
CA SER A 32 -15.08 -6.03 -9.81
C SER A 32 -14.76 -5.41 -8.45
N PHE A 33 -15.67 -5.55 -7.48
CA PHE A 33 -15.45 -5.09 -6.11
C PHE A 33 -14.18 -5.70 -5.50
N LEU A 34 -14.03 -7.02 -5.60
CA LEU A 34 -12.87 -7.70 -5.01
C LEU A 34 -11.55 -7.32 -5.68
N GLN A 35 -11.57 -7.02 -6.98
CA GLN A 35 -10.38 -6.54 -7.69
C GLN A 35 -9.99 -5.12 -7.25
N LEU A 36 -10.97 -4.23 -7.05
CA LEU A 36 -10.78 -2.90 -6.52
C LEU A 36 -10.23 -2.93 -5.09
N GLU A 37 -10.85 -3.73 -4.23
CA GLU A 37 -10.45 -3.86 -2.83
C GLU A 37 -9.02 -4.38 -2.70
N ARG A 38 -8.66 -5.37 -3.53
CA ARG A 38 -7.29 -5.88 -3.59
C ARG A 38 -6.30 -4.81 -4.04
N TYR A 39 -6.64 -4.01 -5.05
CA TYR A 39 -5.77 -2.91 -5.51
C TYR A 39 -5.57 -1.88 -4.39
N ASN A 40 -6.66 -1.41 -3.78
CA ASN A 40 -6.62 -0.42 -2.70
C ASN A 40 -5.82 -0.92 -1.49
N GLY A 41 -6.03 -2.17 -1.07
CA GLY A 41 -5.30 -2.76 0.04
C GLY A 41 -3.79 -2.85 -0.23
N ILE A 42 -3.38 -3.20 -1.46
CA ILE A 42 -1.96 -3.25 -1.83
C ILE A 42 -1.34 -1.84 -1.82
N GLN A 43 -2.04 -0.85 -2.39
CA GLN A 43 -1.57 0.53 -2.38
C GLN A 43 -1.40 1.04 -0.94
N LEU A 44 -2.37 0.81 -0.07
CA LEU A 44 -2.29 1.23 1.33
C LEU A 44 -1.08 0.61 2.05
N ILE A 45 -0.86 -0.70 1.90
CA ILE A 45 0.28 -1.39 2.52
C ILE A 45 1.61 -0.82 2.02
N GLN A 46 1.72 -0.56 0.71
CA GLN A 46 2.91 0.03 0.11
C GLN A 46 3.18 1.43 0.66
N THR A 47 2.15 2.28 0.73
CA THR A 47 2.27 3.63 1.29
C THR A 47 2.70 3.60 2.75
N ILE A 48 2.08 2.76 3.58
CA ILE A 48 2.47 2.63 5.00
C ILE A 48 3.94 2.16 5.11
N HIS A 49 4.34 1.17 4.31
CA HIS A 49 5.71 0.68 4.30
C HIS A 49 6.70 1.78 3.90
N GLU A 50 6.40 2.54 2.85
CA GLU A 50 7.23 3.65 2.38
C GLU A 50 7.38 4.74 3.45
N ASN A 51 6.28 5.13 4.11
CA ASN A 51 6.29 6.11 5.19
C ASN A 51 7.18 5.65 6.37
N LEU A 52 7.00 4.41 6.82
CA LEU A 52 7.81 3.83 7.90
C LEU A 52 9.29 3.67 7.50
N ALA A 53 9.56 3.29 6.25
CA ALA A 53 10.92 3.18 5.73
C ALA A 53 11.60 4.55 5.65
N SER A 54 10.87 5.59 5.23
CA SER A 54 11.35 6.98 5.19
C SER A 54 11.72 7.46 6.61
N LEU A 55 10.81 7.28 7.57
CA LEU A 55 11.06 7.61 8.98
C LEU A 55 12.27 6.85 9.54
N SER A 56 12.37 5.55 9.26
CA SER A 56 13.51 4.70 9.68
C SER A 56 14.84 5.18 9.11
N LYS A 57 14.87 5.64 7.85
CA LYS A 57 16.07 6.23 7.23
C LYS A 57 16.47 7.54 7.89
N VAL A 58 15.49 8.39 8.22
CA VAL A 58 15.72 9.67 8.90
C VAL A 58 16.29 9.44 10.31
N ILE A 59 15.71 8.52 11.10
CA ILE A 59 16.20 8.18 12.45
C ILE A 59 17.64 7.65 12.40
N ARG A 60 17.98 6.87 11.37
CA ARG A 60 19.33 6.33 11.17
C ARG A 60 20.32 7.35 10.59
N GLY A 61 19.90 8.58 10.29
CA GLY A 61 20.73 9.61 9.70
C GLY A 61 21.09 9.39 8.23
N ILE A 62 20.35 8.53 7.51
CA ILE A 62 20.58 8.21 6.10
C ILE A 62 19.85 9.20 5.19
N SER A 63 18.77 9.82 5.68
CA SER A 63 17.95 10.80 4.94
C SER A 63 17.73 12.06 5.78
N LEU A 64 17.55 13.19 5.10
CA LEU A 64 17.17 14.45 5.75
C LEU A 64 15.69 14.45 6.12
N ILE A 65 15.34 15.21 7.15
CA ILE A 65 13.95 15.42 7.59
C ILE A 65 13.22 16.23 6.53
N THR A 66 12.03 15.78 6.16
CA THR A 66 11.05 16.52 5.34
C THR A 66 9.83 16.85 6.19
N ASN A 67 9.01 17.81 5.72
CA ASN A 67 7.76 18.18 6.41
C ASN A 67 6.83 16.98 6.60
N GLU A 68 6.71 16.13 5.58
CA GLU A 68 5.89 14.91 5.61
C GLU A 68 6.37 13.93 6.69
N VAL A 69 7.68 13.67 6.75
CA VAL A 69 8.23 12.76 7.78
C VAL A 69 8.09 13.33 9.18
N GLN A 70 8.17 14.66 9.32
CA GLN A 70 7.94 15.33 10.59
C GLN A 70 6.47 15.20 11.04
N GLU A 71 5.52 15.32 10.12
CA GLU A 71 4.09 15.12 10.39
C GLU A 71 3.83 13.66 10.81
N TYR A 72 4.31 12.68 10.04
CA TYR A 72 4.18 11.27 10.41
C TYR A 72 4.80 10.94 11.78
N ALA A 73 5.96 11.53 12.08
CA ALA A 73 6.59 11.34 13.37
C ALA A 73 5.77 11.96 14.51
N LYS A 74 5.15 13.12 14.26
CA LYS A 74 4.30 13.80 15.24
C LYS A 74 3.05 12.97 15.52
N ASP A 75 2.35 12.50 14.48
CA ASP A 75 1.13 11.69 14.63
C ASP A 75 1.43 10.41 15.41
N LEU A 76 2.52 9.70 15.05
CA LEU A 76 2.98 8.51 15.77
C LEU A 76 3.31 8.76 17.25
N LEU A 77 3.88 9.93 17.58
CA LEU A 77 4.16 10.32 18.98
C LEU A 77 2.89 10.70 19.74
N GLN A 78 1.86 11.19 19.03
CA GLN A 78 0.56 11.53 19.59
C GLN A 78 -0.36 10.30 19.72
N ASN A 79 0.03 9.15 19.16
CA ASN A 79 -0.78 7.92 19.04
C ASN A 79 -2.08 8.15 18.23
N GLU A 80 -2.02 9.05 17.26
CA GLU A 80 -3.07 9.32 16.25
C GLU A 80 -2.67 8.72 14.91
#